data_AF-A0A482X4A8-F1
#
_entry.id   AF-A0A482X4A8-F1
#
_cell.length_a   1.000
_cell.length_b   1.000
_cell.length_c   1.000
_cell.angle_alpha   90.00
_cell.angle_beta   90.00
_cell.angle_gamma   90.00
#
_symmetry.space_group_name_H-M   'P 1'
#
loop_
_entity.id
_entity.type
_entity.pdbx_description
1 polymer ?
#
loop_
_entity_poly.entity_id
_entity_poly.type
_entity_poly.pdbx_seq_one_letter_code
_entity_poly.pdbx_strand_id
1 'polypeptide(L)'
;MELMEKNKESLSETIMNLNFVEVKNNDFDFTLSDKAKLYLECLLKLSNDNYKNKINELSFKLKEYITLKTQNYTSFYQILSELESLHSGLKHLSDNLDETRNYNEFFKEVQIFISEHNIPLEYKYNDRIQTLEKIEEMLYKFIDTSTVFIPSSWSLPIKHLVKSVEDEYEWYKTLNKFIAKLSSYETQRNKTDIYSAIFQKKYTMTSNLMAVFVDATESKDVKQFIDAQADAKKKLEIETITKTLLQPNNITCDTNGRLIVKGFQVRLSEINSEQLVHSLCNNITIKEVALLAVDSVFLDEDTTDMFQGVNLFVAAPKWEVIGQRKIVLSGRKGLDISENPFLNDRDGKPGLPGGNGGSFVGIGLQFLNGNSLLVESNGGRGGPGANGAKGEKGADGSNAEEKMKLGIYSKNYTFTKGIETDSLERSLLLTDDYSNDVNEQKFYTADSRYCSSCCTYYRSEIHLVKGDGDCGGIGGPGGFGGEAGLGGLPGEQELVELRDSSQIKFERQVGVMGTRGRMDLVTLD
;
A
#
# COMPACT_ATOMS: atom_id res chain seq x y z
N MET A 1 -97.91 48.59 40.78
CA MET A 1 -98.68 47.53 40.07
C MET A 1 -98.80 47.83 38.58
N GLU A 2 -99.13 49.06 38.16
CA GLU A 2 -99.21 49.44 36.72
C GLU A 2 -97.95 49.16 35.89
N LEU A 3 -96.75 49.37 36.44
CA LEU A 3 -95.50 49.10 35.73
C LEU A 3 -95.35 47.61 35.37
N MET A 4 -95.93 46.72 36.18
CA MET A 4 -95.86 45.28 36.00
C MET A 4 -96.80 44.83 34.88
N GLU A 5 -97.98 45.45 34.76
CA GLU A 5 -98.91 45.19 33.66
C GLU A 5 -98.39 45.74 32.33
N LYS A 6 -97.82 46.95 32.30
CA LYS A 6 -97.17 47.48 31.09
C LYS A 6 -96.00 46.62 30.60
N ASN A 7 -95.19 46.12 31.54
CA ASN A 7 -94.10 45.22 31.18
C ASN A 7 -94.63 43.88 30.65
N LYS A 8 -95.74 43.37 31.19
CA LYS A 8 -96.37 42.13 30.75
C LYS A 8 -97.01 42.24 29.36
N GLU A 9 -97.61 43.39 29.06
CA GLU A 9 -98.21 43.71 27.77
C GLU A 9 -97.11 43.85 26.69
N SER A 10 -96.06 44.60 26.98
CA SER A 10 -94.89 44.74 26.10
C SER A 10 -94.17 43.40 25.87
N LEU A 11 -94.05 42.55 26.90
CA LEU A 11 -93.47 41.21 26.76
C LEU A 11 -94.35 40.33 25.87
N SER A 12 -95.68 40.38 26.05
CA SER A 12 -96.62 39.59 25.24
C SER A 12 -96.59 40.02 23.77
N GLU A 13 -96.53 41.33 23.51
CA GLU A 13 -96.46 41.89 22.16
C GLU A 13 -95.13 41.53 21.46
N THR A 14 -94.04 41.48 22.23
CA THR A 14 -92.74 41.00 21.74
C THR A 14 -92.80 39.51 21.42
N ILE A 15 -93.37 38.68 22.32
CA ILE A 15 -93.48 37.23 22.12
C ILE A 15 -94.38 36.88 20.93
N MET A 16 -95.49 37.59 20.74
CA MET A 16 -96.43 37.35 19.63
C MET A 16 -95.86 37.68 18.25
N ASN A 17 -94.84 38.55 18.18
CA ASN A 17 -94.17 38.94 16.94
C ASN A 17 -92.89 38.12 16.65
N LEU A 18 -92.57 37.12 17.48
CA LEU A 18 -91.48 36.20 17.21
C LEU A 18 -91.93 35.13 16.23
N ASN A 19 -91.32 35.09 15.04
CA ASN A 19 -91.47 33.96 14.14
C ASN A 19 -90.80 32.73 14.75
N PHE A 20 -91.58 31.68 14.97
CA PHE A 20 -91.08 30.40 15.45
C PHE A 20 -90.25 29.76 14.35
N VAL A 21 -88.93 29.66 14.57
CA VAL A 21 -88.03 28.93 13.68
C VAL A 21 -87.78 27.58 14.34
N GLU A 22 -88.13 26.50 13.64
CA GLU A 22 -87.94 25.14 14.13
C GLU A 22 -86.45 24.86 14.33
N VAL A 23 -86.06 24.58 15.56
CA VAL A 23 -84.67 24.27 15.95
C VAL A 23 -84.29 22.93 15.33
N LYS A 24 -83.38 22.94 14.35
CA LYS A 24 -82.82 21.70 13.78
C LYS A 24 -81.76 21.13 14.73
N ASN A 25 -81.39 19.86 14.56
CA ASN A 25 -80.35 19.20 15.38
C ASN A 25 -78.97 19.91 15.39
N ASN A 26 -78.75 20.90 14.52
CA ASN A 26 -77.52 21.71 14.44
C ASN A 26 -77.75 23.17 14.87
N ASP A 27 -78.94 23.52 15.38
CA ASP A 27 -79.24 24.83 15.95
C ASP A 27 -79.11 24.71 17.50
N PHE A 28 -78.25 25.55 18.07
CA PHE A 28 -77.54 25.38 19.35
C PHE A 28 -78.33 25.65 20.63
N ASP A 29 -79.56 25.16 20.74
CA ASP A 29 -80.54 25.79 21.66
C ASP A 29 -80.72 27.31 21.35
N PHE A 30 -80.15 27.80 20.23
CA PHE A 30 -80.23 29.14 19.64
C PHE A 30 -80.16 28.99 18.11
N THR A 31 -81.12 29.56 17.41
CA THR A 31 -81.15 29.59 15.94
C THR A 31 -80.10 30.56 15.39
N LEU A 32 -79.08 30.02 14.72
CA LEU A 32 -78.12 30.80 13.96
C LEU A 32 -78.75 31.23 12.63
N SER A 33 -78.71 32.55 12.34
CA SER A 33 -79.09 33.05 11.02
C SER A 33 -78.19 32.45 9.93
N ASP A 34 -78.72 32.31 8.71
CA ASP A 34 -77.96 31.85 7.55
C ASP A 34 -76.71 32.71 7.30
N LYS A 35 -76.79 34.01 7.58
CA LYS A 35 -75.65 34.94 7.50
C LYS A 35 -74.55 34.60 8.50
N ALA A 36 -74.90 34.15 9.70
CA ALA A 36 -73.94 33.71 10.70
C ALA A 36 -73.31 32.36 10.32
N LYS A 37 -74.09 31.42 9.78
CA LYS A 37 -73.59 30.14 9.24
C LYS A 37 -72.57 30.38 8.13
N LEU A 38 -72.91 31.21 7.15
CA LEU A 38 -72.00 31.60 6.06
C LEU A 38 -70.73 32.30 6.57
N TYR A 39 -70.85 33.16 7.59
CA TYR A 39 -69.69 33.83 8.18
C TYR A 39 -68.74 32.84 8.86
N LEU A 40 -69.28 31.89 9.62
CA LEU A 40 -68.50 30.84 10.26
C LEU A 40 -67.83 29.91 9.21
N GLU A 41 -68.52 29.59 8.11
CA GLU A 41 -67.93 28.82 6.99
C GLU A 41 -66.78 29.59 6.33
N CYS A 42 -66.94 30.90 6.13
CA CYS A 42 -65.85 31.76 5.65
C CYS A 42 -64.65 31.76 6.60
N LEU A 43 -64.88 31.83 7.91
CA LEU A 43 -63.81 31.79 8.91
C LEU A 43 -63.10 30.44 8.93
N LEU A 44 -63.85 29.34 8.84
CA LEU A 44 -63.30 27.99 8.78
C LEU A 44 -62.41 27.81 7.54
N LYS A 45 -62.88 28.28 6.38
CA LYS A 45 -62.11 28.27 5.13
C LYS A 45 -60.83 29.12 5.25
N LEU A 46 -60.93 30.32 5.80
CA LEU A 46 -59.78 31.21 6.02
C LEU A 46 -58.74 30.57 6.97
N SER A 47 -59.20 29.89 8.02
CA SER A 47 -58.35 29.15 8.95
C SER A 47 -57.64 27.99 8.25
N ASN A 48 -58.37 27.20 7.47
CA ASN A 48 -57.83 26.11 6.66
C ASN A 48 -56.76 26.59 5.66
N ASP A 49 -57.02 27.68 4.95
CA ASP A 49 -56.05 28.28 4.03
C ASP A 49 -54.80 28.79 4.76
N ASN A 50 -54.97 29.39 5.95
CA ASN A 50 -53.85 29.84 6.77
C ASN A 50 -52.97 28.66 7.22
N TYR A 51 -53.57 27.55 7.66
CA TYR A 51 -52.82 26.36 8.02
C TYR A 51 -52.10 25.72 6.83
N LYS A 52 -52.76 25.61 5.68
CA LYS A 52 -52.11 25.15 4.45
C LYS A 52 -50.88 25.99 4.11
N ASN A 53 -50.97 27.32 4.26
CA ASN A 53 -49.82 28.22 4.10
C ASN A 53 -48.72 27.97 5.14
N LYS A 54 -49.07 27.57 6.36
CA LYS A 54 -48.08 27.19 7.39
C LYS A 54 -47.38 25.88 7.10
N ILE A 55 -48.08 24.89 6.55
CA ILE A 55 -47.43 23.65 6.09
C ILE A 55 -46.51 23.92 4.89
N ASN A 56 -46.90 24.81 3.98
CA ASN A 56 -46.01 25.27 2.91
C ASN A 56 -44.75 25.95 3.48
N GLU A 57 -44.90 26.83 4.46
CA GLU A 57 -43.79 27.49 5.14
C GLU A 57 -42.86 26.46 5.81
N LEU A 58 -43.43 25.46 6.49
CA LEU A 58 -42.66 24.37 7.11
C LEU A 58 -41.89 23.56 6.06
N SER A 59 -42.53 23.17 4.95
CA SER A 59 -41.87 22.41 3.88
C SER A 59 -40.68 23.18 3.30
N PHE A 60 -40.84 24.49 3.06
CA PHE A 60 -39.76 25.37 2.60
C PHE A 60 -38.60 25.41 3.61
N LYS A 61 -38.93 25.59 4.88
CA LYS A 61 -38.00 25.61 6.00
C LYS A 61 -37.23 24.30 6.17
N LEU A 62 -37.90 23.16 6.07
CA LEU A 62 -37.26 21.84 6.09
C LEU A 62 -36.33 21.66 4.89
N LYS A 63 -36.72 22.14 3.71
CA LYS A 63 -35.86 22.14 2.52
C LYS A 63 -34.58 22.97 2.73
N GLU A 64 -34.67 24.12 3.37
CA GLU A 64 -33.49 24.92 3.75
C GLU A 64 -32.59 24.15 4.72
N TYR A 65 -33.17 23.50 5.73
CA TYR A 65 -32.43 22.64 6.67
C TYR A 65 -31.65 21.52 5.95
N ILE A 66 -32.29 20.83 5.00
CA ILE A 66 -31.64 19.79 4.16
C ILE A 66 -30.50 20.40 3.33
N THR A 67 -30.73 21.57 2.75
CA THR A 67 -29.73 22.28 1.94
C THR A 67 -28.51 22.63 2.79
N LEU A 68 -28.71 23.16 4.01
CA LEU A 68 -27.63 23.47 4.94
C LEU A 68 -26.86 22.21 5.38
N LYS A 69 -27.57 21.11 5.65
CA LYS A 69 -26.98 19.81 6.00
C LYS A 69 -26.09 19.26 4.88
N THR A 70 -26.57 19.30 3.63
CA THR A 70 -25.81 18.84 2.46
C THR A 70 -24.67 19.78 2.07
N GLN A 71 -24.61 21.01 2.59
CA GLN A 71 -23.52 21.96 2.37
C GLN A 71 -22.42 21.88 3.44
N ASN A 72 -22.78 21.55 4.69
CA ASN A 72 -21.88 21.63 5.85
C ASN A 72 -21.56 20.27 6.49
N TYR A 73 -21.46 19.21 5.70
CA TYR A 73 -21.10 17.90 6.22
C TYR A 73 -19.57 17.75 6.35
N THR A 74 -19.14 17.03 7.39
CA THR A 74 -17.72 16.72 7.66
C THR A 74 -17.30 15.37 7.09
N SER A 75 -18.25 14.47 6.87
CA SER A 75 -18.02 13.11 6.37
C SER A 75 -19.09 12.72 5.37
N PHE A 76 -18.65 12.16 4.24
CA PHE A 76 -19.53 11.68 3.18
C PHE A 76 -20.44 10.53 3.66
N TYR A 77 -19.91 9.64 4.51
CA TYR A 77 -20.71 8.55 5.09
C TYR A 77 -21.76 9.06 6.07
N GLN A 78 -21.44 10.13 6.82
CA GLN A 78 -22.37 10.72 7.75
C GLN A 78 -23.56 11.34 7.02
N ILE A 79 -23.33 12.14 5.97
CA ILE A 79 -24.45 12.76 5.24
C ILE A 79 -25.34 11.72 4.57
N LEU A 80 -24.78 10.63 4.04
CA LEU A 80 -25.57 9.55 3.45
C LEU A 80 -26.51 8.89 4.47
N SER A 81 -26.00 8.58 5.66
CA SER A 81 -26.79 8.00 6.75
C SER A 81 -27.84 8.98 7.31
N GLU A 82 -27.49 10.27 7.43
CA GLU A 82 -28.43 11.31 7.85
C GLU A 82 -29.57 11.51 6.83
N LEU A 83 -29.26 11.52 5.53
CA LEU A 83 -30.27 11.62 4.46
C LEU A 83 -31.17 10.40 4.41
N GLU A 84 -30.64 9.18 4.60
CA GLU A 84 -31.43 7.95 4.66
C GLU A 84 -32.43 7.96 5.81
N SER A 85 -31.96 8.36 7.00
CA SER A 85 -32.79 8.52 8.20
C SER A 85 -33.89 9.56 7.97
N LEU A 86 -33.52 10.74 7.44
CA LEU A 86 -34.46 11.82 7.17
C LEU A 86 -35.49 11.45 6.10
N HIS A 87 -35.07 10.78 5.02
CA HIS A 87 -35.96 10.29 3.97
C HIS A 87 -36.99 9.32 4.55
N SER A 88 -36.53 8.36 5.36
CA SER A 88 -37.40 7.37 6.01
C SER A 88 -38.40 8.04 6.97
N GLY A 89 -37.93 9.00 7.77
CA GLY A 89 -38.77 9.78 8.68
C GLY A 89 -39.80 10.65 7.95
N LEU A 90 -39.41 11.33 6.86
CA LEU A 90 -40.32 12.14 6.06
C LEU A 90 -41.37 11.30 5.33
N LYS A 91 -41.00 10.11 4.85
CA LYS A 91 -41.93 9.18 4.23
C LYS A 91 -42.97 8.70 5.23
N HIS A 92 -42.53 8.26 6.41
CA HIS A 92 -43.42 7.88 7.50
C HIS A 92 -44.34 9.04 7.93
N LEU A 93 -43.80 10.26 8.06
CA LEU A 93 -44.62 11.45 8.32
C LEU A 93 -45.67 11.64 7.22
N SER A 94 -45.26 11.62 5.95
CA SER A 94 -46.17 11.81 4.81
C SER A 94 -47.32 10.79 4.80
N ASP A 95 -47.02 9.51 5.07
CA ASP A 95 -48.00 8.44 5.11
C ASP A 95 -48.99 8.66 6.28
N ASN A 96 -48.48 8.99 7.48
CA ASN A 96 -49.31 9.27 8.65
C ASN A 96 -50.22 10.50 8.47
N LEU A 97 -49.73 11.56 7.82
CA LEU A 97 -50.49 12.81 7.63
C LEU A 97 -51.77 12.59 6.80
N ASP A 98 -51.75 11.68 5.84
CA ASP A 98 -52.93 11.35 5.03
C ASP A 98 -54.01 10.61 5.82
N GLU A 99 -53.63 9.92 6.91
CA GLU A 99 -54.54 9.16 7.77
C GLU A 99 -55.18 10.00 8.89
N THR A 100 -54.71 11.24 9.08
CA THR A 100 -55.20 12.13 10.15
C THR A 100 -56.63 12.58 9.91
N ARG A 101 -57.40 12.68 11.00
CA ARG A 101 -58.85 12.98 10.94
C ARG A 101 -59.17 14.43 11.24
N ASN A 102 -58.25 15.13 11.89
CA ASN A 102 -58.40 16.52 12.31
C ASN A 102 -57.04 17.23 12.34
N TYR A 103 -57.08 18.54 12.55
CA TYR A 103 -55.92 19.42 12.57
C TYR A 103 -54.94 19.06 13.71
N ASN A 104 -55.45 18.67 14.87
CA ASN A 104 -54.62 18.35 16.05
C ASN A 104 -53.77 17.10 15.84
N GLU A 105 -54.37 16.04 15.29
CA GLU A 105 -53.64 14.84 14.88
C GLU A 105 -52.56 15.19 13.85
N PHE A 106 -52.90 15.99 12.83
CA PHE A 106 -51.95 16.45 11.81
C PHE A 106 -50.72 17.15 12.41
N PHE A 107 -50.94 18.16 13.26
CA PHE A 107 -49.83 18.90 13.86
C PHE A 107 -49.05 18.12 14.91
N LYS A 108 -49.70 17.17 15.59
CA LYS A 108 -49.03 16.25 16.51
C LYS A 108 -48.00 15.39 15.78
N GLU A 109 -48.37 14.80 14.63
CA GLU A 109 -47.44 14.00 13.81
C GLU A 109 -46.25 14.85 13.33
N VAL A 110 -46.50 16.08 12.89
CA VAL A 110 -45.44 17.03 12.51
C VAL A 110 -44.48 17.31 13.69
N GLN A 111 -45.01 17.54 14.89
CA GLN A 111 -44.20 17.83 16.08
C GLN A 111 -43.37 16.63 16.54
N ILE A 112 -43.93 15.42 16.45
CA ILE A 112 -43.20 14.17 16.71
C ILE A 112 -41.99 14.11 15.77
N PHE A 113 -42.20 14.27 14.46
CA PHE A 113 -41.13 14.23 13.47
C PHE A 113 -40.03 15.28 13.74
N ILE A 114 -40.40 16.54 13.99
CA ILE A 114 -39.46 17.63 14.28
C ILE A 114 -38.61 17.30 15.52
N SER A 115 -39.23 16.72 16.55
CA SER A 115 -38.57 16.37 17.80
C SER A 115 -37.61 15.19 17.63
N GLU A 116 -38.03 14.13 16.93
CA GLU A 116 -37.22 12.94 16.68
C GLU A 116 -35.95 13.25 15.87
N HIS A 117 -36.03 14.17 14.92
CA HIS A 117 -34.92 14.55 14.05
C HIS A 117 -34.11 15.75 14.58
N ASN A 118 -34.39 16.22 15.81
CA ASN A 118 -33.73 17.37 16.44
C ASN A 118 -33.67 18.62 15.54
N ILE A 119 -34.75 18.90 14.82
CA ILE A 119 -34.81 20.05 13.92
C ILE A 119 -34.91 21.33 14.78
N PRO A 120 -34.10 22.39 14.52
CA PRO A 120 -33.99 23.56 15.40
C PRO A 120 -35.33 24.23 15.77
N LEU A 121 -35.34 24.94 16.90
CA LEU A 121 -36.55 25.47 17.54
C LEU A 121 -37.19 26.68 16.85
N GLU A 122 -36.50 27.35 15.92
CA GLU A 122 -37.05 28.44 15.08
C GLU A 122 -38.21 27.97 14.16
N TYR A 123 -38.51 26.67 14.21
CA TYR A 123 -39.51 25.95 13.45
C TYR A 123 -40.67 25.47 14.35
N LYS A 124 -40.66 25.78 15.66
CA LYS A 124 -41.74 25.38 16.60
C LYS A 124 -42.99 26.22 16.41
N TYR A 125 -44.05 25.55 15.94
CA TYR A 125 -45.38 26.12 15.72
C TYR A 125 -46.28 26.22 16.98
N ASN A 126 -45.77 25.82 18.16
CA ASN A 126 -46.61 25.46 19.31
C ASN A 126 -47.52 26.58 19.85
N ASP A 127 -47.04 27.82 19.96
CA ASP A 127 -47.81 28.85 20.68
C ASP A 127 -49.04 29.35 19.91
N ARG A 128 -49.06 29.19 18.58
CA ARG A 128 -50.19 29.62 17.73
C ARG A 128 -51.20 28.50 17.46
N ILE A 129 -50.77 27.24 17.45
CA ILE A 129 -51.66 26.08 17.27
C ILE A 129 -52.64 25.98 18.44
N GLN A 130 -52.19 26.17 19.69
CA GLN A 130 -53.07 26.13 20.87
C GLN A 130 -54.17 27.21 20.89
N THR A 131 -53.90 28.37 20.29
CA THR A 131 -54.92 29.44 20.18
C THR A 131 -55.99 29.07 19.15
N LEU A 132 -55.59 28.35 18.10
CA LEU A 132 -56.47 27.93 17.02
C LEU A 132 -57.25 26.66 17.38
N GLU A 133 -56.70 25.76 18.21
CA GLU A 133 -57.42 24.62 18.83
C GLU A 133 -58.72 25.05 19.51
N LYS A 134 -58.70 26.17 20.23
CA LYS A 134 -59.89 26.73 20.90
C LYS A 134 -60.92 27.28 19.92
N ILE A 135 -60.46 27.87 18.82
CA ILE A 135 -61.34 28.39 17.74
C ILE A 135 -61.94 27.21 16.97
N GLU A 136 -61.18 26.14 16.78
CA GLU A 136 -61.60 24.91 16.14
C GLU A 136 -62.65 24.18 16.98
N GLU A 137 -62.42 23.93 18.28
CA GLU A 137 -63.44 23.35 19.18
C GLU A 137 -64.75 24.15 19.17
N MET A 138 -64.66 25.47 19.02
CA MET A 138 -65.83 26.31 18.84
C MET A 138 -66.49 26.04 17.49
N LEU A 139 -65.75 26.09 16.38
CA LEU A 139 -66.26 25.92 15.01
C LEU A 139 -66.82 24.52 14.72
N TYR A 140 -66.24 23.45 15.26
CA TYR A 140 -66.71 22.06 15.11
C TYR A 140 -68.11 21.85 15.62
N LYS A 141 -68.52 22.63 16.62
CA LYS A 141 -69.89 22.54 17.12
C LYS A 141 -70.85 23.11 16.07
N PHE A 142 -70.44 24.12 15.28
CA PHE A 142 -71.31 24.94 14.42
C PHE A 142 -71.38 24.49 12.96
N ILE A 143 -70.34 23.86 12.43
CA ILE A 143 -70.20 23.53 11.01
C ILE A 143 -69.59 22.15 10.85
N ASP A 144 -70.03 21.42 9.82
CA ASP A 144 -69.38 20.19 9.38
C ASP A 144 -68.00 20.50 8.76
N THR A 145 -66.96 20.31 9.57
CA THR A 145 -65.55 20.54 9.22
C THR A 145 -64.97 19.50 8.26
N SER A 146 -65.65 18.35 8.07
CA SER A 146 -65.20 17.29 7.15
C SER A 146 -65.17 17.77 5.69
N THR A 147 -65.95 18.81 5.39
CA THR A 147 -66.00 19.44 4.06
C THR A 147 -64.81 20.35 3.77
N VAL A 148 -64.06 20.78 4.80
CA VAL A 148 -62.98 21.76 4.68
C VAL A 148 -61.60 21.15 4.95
N PHE A 149 -61.50 20.23 5.92
CA PHE A 149 -60.25 19.55 6.25
C PHE A 149 -59.99 18.39 5.27
N ILE A 150 -59.05 18.60 4.34
CA ILE A 150 -58.65 17.60 3.35
C ILE A 150 -57.14 17.34 3.55
N PRO A 151 -56.75 16.38 4.41
CA PRO A 151 -55.36 16.12 4.81
C PRO A 151 -54.43 15.94 3.60
N SER A 152 -54.91 15.22 2.57
CA SER A 152 -54.16 14.96 1.34
C SER A 152 -53.75 16.22 0.58
N SER A 153 -54.52 17.31 0.71
CA SER A 153 -54.20 18.60 0.09
C SER A 153 -53.15 19.40 0.88
N TRP A 154 -52.98 19.06 2.16
CA TRP A 154 -52.03 19.66 3.08
C TRP A 154 -50.72 18.89 3.17
N SER A 155 -50.75 17.57 2.97
CA SER A 155 -49.56 16.72 2.93
C SER A 155 -48.77 16.89 1.62
N LEU A 156 -49.38 17.45 0.55
CA LEU A 156 -48.74 17.64 -0.75
C LEU A 156 -47.36 18.35 -0.69
N PRO A 157 -47.16 19.46 0.04
CA PRO A 157 -45.86 20.10 0.17
C PRO A 157 -44.83 19.21 0.89
N ILE A 158 -45.27 18.35 1.81
CA ILE A 158 -44.43 17.35 2.48
C ILE A 158 -44.09 16.22 1.51
N LYS A 159 -45.03 15.73 0.71
CA LYS A 159 -44.77 14.74 -0.36
C LYS A 159 -43.75 15.24 -1.38
N HIS A 160 -43.85 16.52 -1.77
CA HIS A 160 -42.84 17.15 -2.62
C HIS A 160 -41.47 17.20 -1.94
N LEU A 161 -41.43 17.44 -0.62
CA LEU A 161 -40.21 17.41 0.16
C LEU A 161 -39.62 16.00 0.26
N VAL A 162 -40.44 14.97 0.51
CA VAL A 162 -40.02 13.54 0.50
C VAL A 162 -39.28 13.23 -0.79
N LYS A 163 -39.90 13.57 -1.94
CA LYS A 163 -39.27 13.37 -3.25
C LYS A 163 -37.95 14.13 -3.40
N SER A 164 -37.91 15.39 -2.94
CA SER A 164 -36.67 16.18 -2.99
C SER A 164 -35.54 15.57 -2.13
N VAL A 165 -35.86 14.96 -1.00
CA VAL A 165 -34.87 14.28 -0.14
C VAL A 165 -34.48 12.93 -0.73
N GLU A 166 -35.42 12.21 -1.31
CA GLU A 166 -35.15 10.97 -2.06
C GLU A 166 -34.18 11.22 -3.21
N ASP A 167 -34.41 12.26 -4.00
CA ASP A 167 -33.54 12.66 -5.12
C ASP A 167 -32.12 13.03 -4.64
N GLU A 168 -31.98 13.71 -3.49
CA GLU A 168 -30.68 13.99 -2.88
C GLU A 168 -30.01 12.74 -2.30
N TYR A 169 -30.76 11.89 -1.61
CA TYR A 169 -30.27 10.63 -1.05
C TYR A 169 -29.74 9.70 -2.14
N GLU A 170 -30.50 9.48 -3.20
CA GLU A 170 -30.09 8.65 -4.34
C GLU A 170 -28.90 9.26 -5.09
N TRP A 171 -28.79 10.59 -5.14
CA TRP A 171 -27.60 11.27 -5.65
C TRP A 171 -26.34 10.93 -4.85
N TYR A 172 -26.36 11.11 -3.53
CA TYR A 172 -25.20 10.81 -2.67
C TYR A 172 -24.87 9.31 -2.64
N LYS A 173 -25.87 8.44 -2.73
CA LYS A 173 -25.67 6.99 -2.88
C LYS A 173 -24.96 6.64 -4.20
N THR A 174 -25.32 7.32 -5.28
CA THR A 174 -24.68 7.18 -6.59
C THR A 174 -23.24 7.70 -6.56
N LEU A 175 -23.02 8.86 -5.93
CA LEU A 175 -21.68 9.39 -5.70
C LEU A 175 -20.81 8.45 -4.85
N ASN A 176 -21.39 7.75 -3.86
CA ASN A 176 -20.66 6.76 -3.07
C ASN A 176 -20.10 5.63 -3.96
N LYS A 177 -20.94 5.09 -4.85
CA LYS A 177 -20.53 4.05 -5.81
C LYS A 177 -19.46 4.59 -6.76
N PHE A 178 -19.64 5.82 -7.23
CA PHE A 178 -18.67 6.49 -8.09
C PHE A 178 -17.30 6.63 -7.42
N ILE A 179 -17.27 7.14 -6.18
CA ILE A 179 -16.05 7.26 -5.37
C ILE A 179 -15.42 5.87 -5.17
N ALA A 180 -16.20 4.86 -4.82
CA ALA A 180 -15.71 3.50 -4.57
C ALA A 180 -15.04 2.89 -5.81
N LYS A 181 -15.66 3.00 -7.00
CA LYS A 181 -15.05 2.51 -8.25
C LYS A 181 -13.81 3.32 -8.63
N LEU A 182 -13.86 4.65 -8.54
CA LEU A 182 -12.69 5.49 -8.81
C LEU A 182 -11.52 5.15 -7.88
N SER A 183 -11.85 4.78 -6.64
CA SER A 183 -10.88 4.39 -5.61
C SER A 183 -10.39 2.94 -5.72
N SER A 184 -10.98 2.13 -6.62
CA SER A 184 -10.59 0.74 -6.80
C SER A 184 -9.26 0.62 -7.54
N TYR A 185 -8.53 -0.47 -7.28
CA TYR A 185 -7.28 -0.75 -7.97
C TYR A 185 -7.45 -0.78 -9.50
N GLU A 186 -8.57 -1.30 -10.01
CA GLU A 186 -8.86 -1.40 -11.44
C GLU A 186 -8.81 -0.03 -12.14
N THR A 187 -9.45 0.98 -11.54
CA THR A 187 -9.41 2.36 -12.06
C THR A 187 -8.04 2.99 -11.81
N GLN A 188 -7.51 2.82 -10.60
CA GLN A 188 -6.25 3.43 -10.20
C GLN A 188 -5.08 2.96 -11.07
N ARG A 189 -5.14 1.71 -11.58
CA ARG A 189 -4.17 1.15 -12.51
C ARG A 189 -3.94 2.04 -13.75
N ASN A 190 -5.03 2.62 -14.25
CA ASN A 190 -5.05 3.43 -15.47
C ASN A 190 -5.31 4.91 -15.19
N LYS A 191 -5.14 5.38 -13.94
CA LYS A 191 -5.61 6.72 -13.52
C LYS A 191 -5.05 7.85 -14.37
N THR A 192 -3.77 7.79 -14.77
CA THR A 192 -3.12 8.85 -15.56
C THR A 192 -3.75 8.98 -16.94
N ASP A 193 -4.03 7.86 -17.61
CA ASP A 193 -4.65 7.85 -18.93
C ASP A 193 -6.09 8.36 -18.87
N ILE A 194 -6.84 7.92 -17.85
CA ILE A 194 -8.21 8.38 -17.59
C ILE A 194 -8.22 9.88 -17.30
N TYR A 195 -7.33 10.36 -16.43
CA TYR A 195 -7.20 11.78 -16.09
C TYR A 195 -6.87 12.62 -17.31
N SER A 196 -5.90 12.21 -18.13
CA SER A 196 -5.54 12.88 -19.38
C SER A 196 -6.70 12.91 -20.38
N ALA A 197 -7.44 11.80 -20.52
CA ALA A 197 -8.60 11.73 -21.39
C ALA A 197 -9.71 12.73 -20.97
N ILE A 198 -9.95 12.90 -19.67
CA ILE A 198 -10.98 13.80 -19.14
C ILE A 198 -10.53 15.26 -19.18
N PHE A 199 -9.36 15.58 -18.60
CA PHE A 199 -9.01 16.97 -18.27
C PHE A 199 -8.04 17.64 -19.25
N GLN A 200 -7.29 16.91 -20.08
CA GLN A 200 -6.37 17.52 -21.06
C GLN A 200 -7.05 17.79 -22.42
N LYS A 201 -8.11 17.05 -22.76
CA LYS A 201 -8.87 17.24 -24.01
C LYS A 201 -10.10 18.12 -23.78
N LYS A 202 -9.92 19.44 -23.90
CA LYS A 202 -10.93 20.48 -23.61
C LYS A 202 -12.29 20.28 -24.31
N TYR A 203 -12.33 19.59 -25.46
CA TYR A 203 -13.54 19.36 -26.25
C TYR A 203 -14.32 18.07 -25.90
N THR A 204 -13.74 17.16 -25.11
CA THR A 204 -14.35 15.85 -24.77
C THR A 204 -14.55 15.65 -23.26
N MET A 205 -14.37 16.72 -22.46
CA MET A 205 -14.43 16.63 -21.00
C MET A 205 -15.77 16.04 -20.52
N THR A 206 -16.90 16.55 -21.02
CA THR A 206 -18.23 16.10 -20.61
C THR A 206 -18.52 14.66 -21.04
N SER A 207 -18.15 14.26 -22.27
CA SER A 207 -18.40 12.91 -22.78
C SER A 207 -17.55 11.85 -22.08
N ASN A 208 -16.28 12.15 -21.80
CA ASN A 208 -15.38 11.21 -21.13
C ASN A 208 -15.70 11.09 -19.64
N LEU A 209 -16.02 12.20 -18.99
CA LEU A 209 -16.49 12.20 -17.60
C LEU A 209 -17.79 11.41 -17.45
N MET A 210 -18.72 11.59 -18.39
CA MET A 210 -19.97 10.82 -18.44
C MET A 210 -19.71 9.33 -18.59
N ALA A 211 -18.82 8.93 -19.51
CA ALA A 211 -18.48 7.52 -19.71
C ALA A 211 -17.92 6.88 -18.42
N VAL A 212 -17.01 7.57 -17.74
CA VAL A 212 -16.43 7.10 -16.47
C VAL A 212 -17.49 7.05 -15.36
N PHE A 213 -18.38 8.04 -15.28
CA PHE A 213 -19.48 8.03 -14.31
C PHE A 213 -20.48 6.90 -14.53
N VAL A 214 -20.89 6.67 -15.78
CA VAL A 214 -21.84 5.61 -16.15
C VAL A 214 -21.24 4.23 -15.89
N ASP A 215 -19.98 4.02 -16.28
CA ASP A 215 -19.26 2.76 -16.00
C ASP A 215 -19.17 2.50 -14.49
N ALA A 216 -18.76 3.51 -13.72
CA ALA A 216 -18.52 3.38 -12.30
C ALA A 216 -19.77 3.21 -11.44
N THR A 217 -20.90 3.74 -11.87
CA THR A 217 -22.16 3.65 -11.13
C THR A 217 -22.96 2.41 -11.49
N GLU A 218 -22.53 1.65 -12.51
CA GLU A 218 -23.27 0.56 -13.16
C GLU A 218 -24.69 0.99 -13.60
N SER A 219 -24.91 2.31 -13.68
CA SER A 219 -26.21 2.87 -13.95
C SER A 219 -26.46 2.82 -15.43
N LYS A 220 -27.45 2.03 -15.85
CA LYS A 220 -28.01 2.13 -17.20
C LYS A 220 -28.68 3.50 -17.44
N ASP A 221 -28.93 4.25 -16.37
CA ASP A 221 -29.70 5.48 -16.39
C ASP A 221 -28.77 6.70 -16.48
N VAL A 222 -28.35 6.99 -17.71
CA VAL A 222 -27.66 8.22 -18.14
C VAL A 222 -28.33 9.50 -17.62
N LYS A 223 -29.62 9.42 -17.29
CA LYS A 223 -30.42 10.55 -16.81
C LYS A 223 -29.84 11.21 -15.56
N GLN A 224 -29.35 10.45 -14.58
CA GLN A 224 -28.78 11.03 -13.35
C GLN A 224 -27.58 11.93 -13.63
N PHE A 225 -26.73 11.54 -14.58
CA PHE A 225 -25.61 12.38 -15.01
C PHE A 225 -26.09 13.64 -15.73
N ILE A 226 -27.08 13.52 -16.62
CA ILE A 226 -27.66 14.66 -17.35
C ILE A 226 -28.30 15.66 -16.36
N ASP A 227 -29.10 15.15 -15.42
CA ASP A 227 -29.76 15.96 -14.39
C ASP A 227 -28.71 16.66 -13.52
N ALA A 228 -27.61 15.98 -13.16
CA ALA A 228 -26.49 16.56 -12.44
C ALA A 228 -25.73 17.63 -13.24
N GLN A 229 -25.68 17.55 -14.57
CA GLN A 229 -25.06 18.61 -15.40
C GLN A 229 -25.89 19.91 -15.42
N ALA A 230 -27.20 19.82 -15.20
CA ALA A 230 -28.07 20.99 -15.06
C ALA A 230 -27.96 21.67 -13.69
N ASP A 231 -27.45 20.95 -12.68
CA ASP A 231 -27.21 21.44 -11.32
C ASP A 231 -25.72 21.81 -11.12
N ALA A 232 -25.45 23.10 -10.89
CA ALA A 232 -24.08 23.60 -10.74
C ALA A 232 -23.31 22.97 -9.56
N LYS A 233 -24.01 22.62 -8.46
CA LYS A 233 -23.40 21.98 -7.28
C LYS A 233 -23.03 20.53 -7.63
N LYS A 234 -23.98 19.75 -8.15
CA LYS A 234 -23.76 18.33 -8.47
C LYS A 234 -22.69 18.16 -9.55
N LYS A 235 -22.68 19.03 -10.56
CA LYS A 235 -21.62 19.10 -11.57
C LYS A 235 -20.25 19.30 -10.93
N LEU A 236 -20.12 20.29 -10.03
CA LEU A 236 -18.87 20.59 -9.35
C LEU A 236 -18.42 19.42 -8.45
N GLU A 237 -19.34 18.73 -7.79
CA GLU A 237 -19.05 17.54 -6.98
C GLU A 237 -18.43 16.44 -7.84
N ILE A 238 -19.04 16.07 -8.98
CA ILE A 238 -18.48 15.05 -9.89
C ILE A 238 -17.09 15.47 -10.36
N GLU A 239 -16.94 16.71 -10.85
CA GLU A 239 -15.67 17.21 -11.39
C GLU A 239 -14.57 17.20 -10.32
N THR A 240 -14.89 17.64 -9.10
CA THR A 240 -13.93 17.70 -7.98
C THR A 240 -13.54 16.32 -7.49
N ILE A 241 -14.51 15.41 -7.30
CA ILE A 241 -14.25 14.02 -6.88
C ILE A 241 -13.36 13.34 -7.91
N THR A 242 -13.72 13.45 -9.20
CA THR A 242 -12.97 12.82 -10.29
C THR A 242 -11.55 13.38 -10.35
N LYS A 243 -11.42 14.71 -10.25
CA LYS A 243 -10.11 15.36 -10.26
C LYS A 243 -9.25 14.88 -9.09
N THR A 244 -9.77 14.91 -7.87
CA THR A 244 -9.03 14.52 -6.67
C THR A 244 -8.58 13.06 -6.68
N LEU A 245 -9.45 12.14 -7.10
CA LEU A 245 -9.15 10.70 -7.08
C LEU A 245 -8.26 10.24 -8.23
N LEU A 246 -8.31 10.92 -9.38
CA LEU A 246 -7.52 10.56 -10.56
C LEU A 246 -6.28 11.43 -10.76
N GLN A 247 -6.10 12.48 -9.96
CA GLN A 247 -4.95 13.36 -10.07
C GLN A 247 -3.65 12.54 -9.95
N PRO A 248 -2.68 12.76 -10.86
CA PRO A 248 -1.37 12.15 -10.74
C PRO A 248 -0.71 12.48 -9.39
N ASN A 249 0.00 11.51 -8.83
CA ASN A 249 0.69 11.69 -7.57
C ASN A 249 1.80 12.73 -7.69
N ASN A 250 1.99 13.51 -6.63
CA ASN A 250 3.08 14.45 -6.54
C ASN A 250 4.34 13.67 -6.09
N ILE A 251 5.27 13.48 -7.03
CA ILE A 251 6.52 12.75 -6.81
C ILE A 251 7.66 13.77 -6.82
N THR A 252 8.39 13.85 -5.72
CA THR A 252 9.54 14.77 -5.57
C THR A 252 10.75 14.02 -5.05
N CYS A 253 11.94 14.39 -5.52
CA CYS A 253 13.20 13.84 -5.03
C CYS A 253 14.08 14.97 -4.49
N ASP A 254 14.58 14.84 -3.27
CA ASP A 254 15.46 15.84 -2.67
C ASP A 254 16.96 15.58 -2.97
N THR A 255 17.81 16.53 -2.60
CA THR A 255 19.25 16.43 -2.81
C THR A 255 19.94 15.35 -1.98
N ASN A 256 19.25 14.80 -0.96
CA ASN A 256 19.78 13.75 -0.09
C ASN A 256 19.44 12.35 -0.60
N GLY A 257 18.69 12.24 -1.71
CA GLY A 257 18.22 10.97 -2.26
C GLY A 257 16.95 10.47 -1.58
N ARG A 258 16.12 11.37 -1.04
CA ARG A 258 14.80 11.04 -0.50
C ARG A 258 13.73 11.24 -1.56
N LEU A 259 13.10 10.15 -1.99
CA LEU A 259 11.96 10.16 -2.90
C LEU A 259 10.66 10.21 -2.09
N ILE A 260 9.85 11.25 -2.27
CA ILE A 260 8.58 11.43 -1.56
C ILE A 260 7.45 11.39 -2.57
N VAL A 261 6.49 10.48 -2.36
CA VAL A 261 5.28 10.31 -3.16
C VAL A 261 4.09 10.69 -2.32
N LYS A 262 3.37 11.74 -2.74
CA LYS A 262 2.14 12.20 -2.07
C LYS A 262 0.95 12.07 -3.02
N GLY A 263 -0.12 11.45 -2.54
CA GLY A 263 -1.31 11.25 -3.35
C GLY A 263 -2.55 11.02 -2.50
N PHE A 264 -3.72 11.08 -3.13
CA PHE A 264 -4.92 10.54 -2.50
C PHE A 264 -4.82 9.01 -2.45
N GLN A 265 -4.41 8.41 -3.57
CA GLN A 265 -4.13 7.00 -3.75
C GLN A 265 -2.76 6.78 -4.39
N VAL A 266 -1.94 5.94 -3.79
CA VAL A 266 -0.56 5.68 -4.23
C VAL A 266 -0.40 4.24 -4.66
N ARG A 267 0.23 4.00 -5.81
CA ARG A 267 0.60 2.66 -6.27
C ARG A 267 2.11 2.51 -6.24
N LEU A 268 2.61 1.35 -5.83
CA LEU A 268 4.04 1.08 -5.82
C LEU A 268 4.62 1.10 -7.24
N SER A 269 3.89 0.56 -8.22
CA SER A 269 4.29 0.54 -9.63
C SER A 269 4.59 1.92 -10.22
N GLU A 270 4.01 3.00 -9.68
CA GLU A 270 4.22 4.36 -10.16
C GLU A 270 5.62 4.89 -9.92
N ILE A 271 6.36 4.30 -8.97
CA ILE A 271 7.75 4.66 -8.70
C ILE A 271 8.72 3.51 -8.90
N ASN A 272 8.23 2.31 -9.26
CA ASN A 272 9.05 1.11 -9.43
C ASN A 272 9.74 1.04 -10.81
N SER A 273 10.14 2.20 -11.35
CA SER A 273 10.80 2.32 -12.64
C SER A 273 12.12 3.07 -12.47
N GLU A 274 13.23 2.40 -12.79
CA GLU A 274 14.57 2.99 -12.74
C GLU A 274 14.67 4.22 -13.64
N GLN A 275 14.10 4.17 -14.84
CA GLN A 275 14.12 5.30 -15.77
C GLN A 275 13.40 6.53 -15.21
N LEU A 276 12.23 6.32 -14.58
CA LEU A 276 11.48 7.40 -13.96
C LEU A 276 12.29 8.01 -12.80
N VAL A 277 12.80 7.15 -11.91
CA VAL A 277 13.62 7.57 -10.77
C VAL A 277 14.86 8.34 -11.22
N HIS A 278 15.59 7.85 -12.22
CA HIS A 278 16.76 8.52 -12.76
C HIS A 278 16.42 9.92 -13.30
N SER A 279 15.29 10.04 -14.01
CA SER A 279 14.83 11.32 -14.56
C SER A 279 14.39 12.31 -13.48
N LEU A 280 13.77 11.85 -12.39
CA LEU A 280 13.27 12.70 -11.31
C LEU A 280 14.35 13.08 -10.29
N CYS A 281 15.28 12.17 -10.02
CA CYS A 281 16.34 12.35 -9.03
C CYS A 281 17.65 12.85 -9.63
N ASN A 282 17.73 13.22 -10.92
CA ASN A 282 18.95 13.74 -11.56
C ASN A 282 20.21 12.88 -11.32
N ASN A 283 20.08 11.54 -11.42
CA ASN A 283 21.13 10.56 -11.11
C ASN A 283 21.63 10.53 -9.65
N ILE A 284 20.89 11.12 -8.70
CA ILE A 284 21.16 10.94 -7.27
C ILE A 284 20.73 9.53 -6.86
N THR A 285 21.60 8.84 -6.12
CA THR A 285 21.28 7.53 -5.54
C THR A 285 20.21 7.68 -4.47
N ILE A 286 19.09 6.97 -4.64
CA ILE A 286 18.02 6.94 -3.63
C ILE A 286 18.53 6.27 -2.36
N LYS A 287 18.23 6.87 -1.21
CA LYS A 287 18.50 6.34 0.13
C LYS A 287 17.22 6.10 0.93
N GLU A 288 16.17 6.85 0.64
CA GLU A 288 14.87 6.74 1.32
C GLU A 288 13.73 6.95 0.33
N VAL A 289 12.66 6.18 0.48
CA VAL A 289 11.39 6.36 -0.22
C VAL A 289 10.27 6.52 0.79
N ALA A 290 9.45 7.55 0.63
CA ALA A 290 8.29 7.81 1.48
C ALA A 290 7.01 7.82 0.63
N LEU A 291 6.13 6.84 0.85
CA LEU A 291 4.81 6.74 0.24
C LEU A 291 3.75 7.27 1.21
N LEU A 292 3.12 8.39 0.85
CA LEU A 292 2.14 9.09 1.69
C LEU A 292 0.81 9.17 0.94
N ALA A 293 -0.17 8.37 1.38
CA ALA A 293 -1.51 8.37 0.80
C ALA A 293 -2.55 8.87 1.80
N VAL A 294 -3.48 9.71 1.32
CA VAL A 294 -4.61 10.18 2.14
C VAL A 294 -5.60 9.05 2.43
N ASP A 295 -5.80 8.16 1.47
CA ASP A 295 -6.79 7.07 1.56
C ASP A 295 -6.12 5.70 1.48
N SER A 296 -5.57 5.33 0.31
CA SER A 296 -5.09 3.97 0.06
C SER A 296 -3.71 3.91 -0.59
N VAL A 297 -2.90 2.93 -0.17
CA VAL A 297 -1.70 2.48 -0.91
C VAL A 297 -1.95 1.10 -1.51
N PHE A 298 -1.65 0.94 -2.80
CA PHE A 298 -1.68 -0.32 -3.51
C PHE A 298 -0.27 -0.86 -3.70
N LEU A 299 -0.04 -2.06 -3.20
CA LEU A 299 1.21 -2.78 -3.38
C LEU A 299 0.99 -3.77 -4.53
N ASP A 300 1.32 -3.33 -5.74
CA ASP A 300 0.89 -3.98 -6.98
C ASP A 300 2.01 -4.58 -7.82
N GLU A 301 3.26 -4.38 -7.43
CA GLU A 301 4.45 -5.00 -8.03
C GLU A 301 5.49 -5.33 -6.96
N ASP A 302 6.45 -6.20 -7.31
CA ASP A 302 7.63 -6.44 -6.48
C ASP A 302 8.62 -5.30 -6.67
N THR A 303 9.32 -4.88 -5.62
CA THR A 303 10.33 -3.82 -5.75
C THR A 303 11.50 -4.26 -6.63
N THR A 304 11.95 -3.37 -7.50
CA THR A 304 13.15 -3.54 -8.33
C THR A 304 14.45 -3.43 -7.52
N ASP A 305 15.58 -3.83 -8.12
CA ASP A 305 16.91 -3.83 -7.48
C ASP A 305 17.40 -2.44 -7.04
N MET A 306 16.80 -1.36 -7.54
CA MET A 306 17.10 0.00 -7.09
C MET A 306 16.72 0.26 -5.62
N PHE A 307 15.84 -0.56 -5.04
CA PHE A 307 15.44 -0.47 -3.62
C PHE A 307 16.37 -1.25 -2.67
N GLN A 308 17.37 -1.96 -3.18
CA GLN A 308 18.30 -2.69 -2.32
C GLN A 308 19.10 -1.74 -1.42
N GLY A 309 18.98 -1.93 -0.10
CA GLY A 309 19.60 -1.05 0.90
C GLY A 309 18.89 0.30 1.09
N VAL A 310 17.70 0.51 0.51
CA VAL A 310 16.93 1.76 0.60
C VAL A 310 15.94 1.69 1.75
N ASN A 311 15.80 2.77 2.51
CA ASN A 311 14.79 2.86 3.55
C ASN A 311 13.41 3.14 2.93
N LEU A 312 12.38 2.42 3.37
CA LEU A 312 11.01 2.60 2.90
C LEU A 312 10.08 2.99 4.05
N PHE A 313 9.44 4.15 3.91
CA PHE A 313 8.37 4.63 4.77
C PHE A 313 7.05 4.60 4.01
N VAL A 314 6.01 4.00 4.57
CA VAL A 314 4.67 3.97 3.96
C VAL A 314 3.64 4.37 5.01
N ALA A 315 2.84 5.39 4.71
CA ALA A 315 1.75 5.82 5.57
C ALA A 315 0.48 6.01 4.73
N ALA A 316 -0.53 5.21 5.05
CA ALA A 316 -1.84 5.24 4.41
C ALA A 316 -2.87 4.59 5.34
N PRO A 317 -4.10 5.12 5.47
CA PRO A 317 -5.14 4.46 6.24
C PRO A 317 -5.43 3.04 5.74
N LYS A 318 -5.52 2.85 4.42
CA LYS A 318 -5.79 1.54 3.81
C LYS A 318 -4.59 1.06 2.99
N TRP A 319 -4.24 -0.21 3.16
CA TRP A 319 -3.23 -0.91 2.38
C TRP A 319 -3.90 -2.05 1.63
N GLU A 320 -3.62 -2.19 0.34
CA GLU A 320 -4.19 -3.26 -0.48
C GLU A 320 -3.09 -3.93 -1.29
N VAL A 321 -2.86 -5.22 -0.99
CA VAL A 321 -1.86 -6.05 -1.67
C VAL A 321 -2.52 -6.74 -2.86
N ILE A 322 -2.00 -6.49 -4.05
CA ILE A 322 -2.55 -7.05 -5.29
C ILE A 322 -1.75 -8.29 -5.67
N GLY A 323 -2.27 -9.48 -5.35
CA GLY A 323 -1.57 -10.74 -5.57
C GLY A 323 -0.51 -11.03 -4.52
N GLN A 324 0.44 -11.93 -4.83
CA GLN A 324 1.61 -12.18 -3.98
C GLN A 324 2.70 -11.18 -4.31
N ARG A 325 3.22 -10.48 -3.30
CA ARG A 325 4.13 -9.35 -3.47
C ARG A 325 5.30 -9.38 -2.52
N LYS A 326 6.39 -8.79 -2.99
CA LYS A 326 7.66 -8.73 -2.27
C LYS A 326 8.26 -7.33 -2.29
N ILE A 327 8.52 -6.79 -1.11
CA ILE A 327 9.32 -5.59 -0.92
C ILE A 327 10.71 -6.04 -0.48
N VAL A 328 11.69 -5.87 -1.35
CA VAL A 328 13.09 -6.27 -1.14
C VAL A 328 13.92 -5.02 -0.89
N LEU A 329 14.19 -4.76 0.39
CA LEU A 329 15.13 -3.72 0.85
C LEU A 329 16.49 -4.31 1.21
N SER A 330 16.70 -5.60 0.93
CA SER A 330 17.91 -6.33 1.28
C SER A 330 19.17 -5.68 0.70
N GLY A 331 20.28 -5.77 1.44
CA GLY A 331 21.55 -5.20 1.04
C GLY A 331 22.18 -5.95 -0.14
N ARG A 332 22.97 -5.23 -0.95
CA ARG A 332 23.68 -5.79 -2.11
C ARG A 332 24.72 -6.83 -1.68
N LYS A 333 24.90 -7.89 -2.48
CA LYS A 333 26.01 -8.82 -2.32
C LYS A 333 27.34 -8.07 -2.53
N GLY A 334 28.35 -8.36 -1.70
CA GLY A 334 29.72 -7.92 -1.92
C GLY A 334 30.24 -8.46 -3.25
N LEU A 335 30.87 -7.59 -4.05
CA LEU A 335 31.37 -7.94 -5.37
C LEU A 335 32.54 -8.92 -5.27
N ASP A 336 32.66 -9.77 -6.29
CA ASP A 336 33.80 -10.66 -6.45
C ASP A 336 35.01 -9.84 -6.91
N ILE A 337 36.21 -10.17 -6.42
CA ILE A 337 37.44 -9.42 -6.73
C ILE A 337 37.99 -9.93 -8.05
N SER A 338 37.76 -9.19 -9.15
CA SER A 338 38.25 -9.54 -10.49
C SER A 338 39.58 -8.87 -10.85
N GLU A 339 39.86 -7.67 -10.34
CA GLU A 339 41.04 -6.89 -10.70
C GLU A 339 42.12 -6.94 -9.63
N ASN A 340 43.31 -7.43 -10.02
CA ASN A 340 44.48 -7.62 -9.14
C ASN A 340 44.10 -8.36 -7.85
N PRO A 341 43.85 -9.68 -7.91
CA PRO A 341 43.37 -10.46 -6.77
C PRO A 341 44.39 -10.55 -5.64
N PHE A 342 45.62 -10.10 -5.84
CA PHE A 342 46.71 -10.24 -4.89
C PHE A 342 46.99 -8.96 -4.09
N LEU A 343 47.28 -9.13 -2.81
CA LEU A 343 47.86 -8.20 -1.87
C LEU A 343 49.35 -8.55 -1.76
N ASN A 344 50.25 -7.61 -2.01
CA ASN A 344 51.71 -7.82 -2.00
C ASN A 344 52.19 -8.93 -2.96
N ASP A 345 51.60 -9.00 -4.16
CA ASP A 345 51.96 -9.90 -5.27
C ASP A 345 51.81 -11.41 -5.03
N ARG A 346 51.41 -11.84 -3.83
CA ARG A 346 51.23 -13.27 -3.49
C ARG A 346 49.97 -13.57 -2.70
N ASP A 347 49.62 -12.83 -1.65
CA ASP A 347 48.45 -13.17 -0.84
C ASP A 347 47.15 -12.74 -1.51
N GLY A 348 46.05 -13.45 -1.32
CA GLY A 348 44.74 -13.06 -1.84
C GLY A 348 44.18 -11.84 -1.10
N LYS A 349 43.55 -10.92 -1.82
CA LYS A 349 42.81 -9.80 -1.23
C LYS A 349 41.57 -10.29 -0.45
N PRO A 350 41.25 -9.67 0.69
CA PRO A 350 40.04 -9.98 1.44
C PRO A 350 38.80 -9.58 0.63
N GLY A 351 37.74 -10.38 0.72
CA GLY A 351 36.47 -10.17 0.05
C GLY A 351 35.81 -8.84 0.44
N LEU A 352 35.09 -8.22 -0.49
CA LEU A 352 34.36 -6.98 -0.20
C LEU A 352 33.16 -7.26 0.72
N PRO A 353 32.86 -6.37 1.67
CA PRO A 353 31.70 -6.55 2.54
C PRO A 353 30.39 -6.51 1.75
N GLY A 354 29.37 -7.19 2.25
CA GLY A 354 27.99 -7.03 1.78
C GLY A 354 27.40 -5.70 2.23
N GLY A 355 26.47 -5.16 1.44
CA GLY A 355 25.73 -3.95 1.81
C GLY A 355 24.75 -4.19 2.95
N ASN A 356 24.45 -3.16 3.72
CA ASN A 356 23.39 -3.23 4.73
C ASN A 356 22.00 -3.27 4.07
N GLY A 357 21.05 -3.94 4.72
CA GLY A 357 19.64 -3.86 4.35
C GLY A 357 19.03 -2.51 4.74
N GLY A 358 18.05 -2.06 3.97
CA GLY A 358 17.26 -0.86 4.25
C GLY A 358 16.18 -1.11 5.29
N SER A 359 15.85 -0.07 6.04
CA SER A 359 14.81 -0.12 7.07
C SER A 359 13.42 0.08 6.47
N PHE A 360 12.42 -0.58 7.05
CA PHE A 360 11.01 -0.46 6.69
C PHE A 360 10.20 0.12 7.85
N VAL A 361 9.37 1.11 7.57
CA VAL A 361 8.39 1.65 8.53
C VAL A 361 7.03 1.78 7.84
N GLY A 362 6.02 1.11 8.36
CA GLY A 362 4.65 1.16 7.88
C GLY A 362 3.68 1.72 8.91
N ILE A 363 2.71 2.52 8.48
CA ILE A 363 1.56 2.95 9.31
C ILE A 363 0.28 2.69 8.53
N GLY A 364 -0.65 1.93 9.12
CA GLY A 364 -1.93 1.63 8.51
C GLY A 364 -3.05 1.34 9.49
N LEU A 365 -4.29 1.56 9.04
CA LEU A 365 -5.52 1.27 9.78
C LEU A 365 -6.14 -0.05 9.31
N GLN A 366 -6.21 -0.25 7.99
CA GLN A 366 -6.85 -1.40 7.33
C GLN A 366 -5.88 -2.04 6.35
N PHE A 367 -5.80 -3.36 6.35
CA PHE A 367 -4.90 -4.13 5.49
C PHE A 367 -5.68 -5.21 4.74
N LEU A 368 -5.82 -5.04 3.43
CA LEU A 368 -6.43 -6.02 2.54
C LEU A 368 -5.34 -6.90 1.94
N ASN A 369 -5.48 -8.22 2.15
CA ASN A 369 -4.54 -9.25 1.68
C ASN A 369 -3.09 -9.09 2.18
N GLY A 370 -2.89 -8.49 3.36
CA GLY A 370 -1.53 -8.26 3.87
C GLY A 370 -0.70 -9.54 4.08
N ASN A 371 -1.34 -10.70 4.30
CA ASN A 371 -0.71 -12.02 4.32
C ASN A 371 0.00 -12.43 3.02
N SER A 372 -0.29 -11.73 1.92
CA SER A 372 0.28 -11.92 0.59
C SER A 372 1.48 -11.01 0.33
N LEU A 373 1.90 -10.23 1.33
CA LEU A 373 3.09 -9.38 1.27
C LEU A 373 4.22 -9.96 2.12
N LEU A 374 5.41 -10.02 1.52
CA LEU A 374 6.68 -10.28 2.19
C LEU A 374 7.58 -9.04 2.11
N VAL A 375 8.04 -8.56 3.26
CA VAL A 375 9.04 -7.47 3.36
C VAL A 375 10.37 -8.06 3.82
N GLU A 376 11.41 -7.92 3.00
CA GLU A 376 12.77 -8.37 3.29
C GLU A 376 13.70 -7.19 3.53
N SER A 377 14.37 -7.17 4.69
CA SER A 377 15.39 -6.17 5.04
C SER A 377 16.70 -6.86 5.42
N ASN A 378 17.08 -7.90 4.66
CA ASN A 378 18.24 -8.73 4.96
C ASN A 378 19.55 -7.98 4.70
N GLY A 379 20.60 -8.32 5.45
CA GLY A 379 21.96 -7.89 5.12
C GLY A 379 22.48 -8.60 3.87
N GLY A 380 23.25 -7.90 3.04
CA GLY A 380 23.88 -8.47 1.86
C GLY A 380 24.96 -9.48 2.22
N ARG A 381 25.11 -10.54 1.43
CA ARG A 381 26.18 -11.52 1.63
C ARG A 381 27.55 -10.89 1.34
N GLY A 382 28.55 -11.18 2.15
CA GLY A 382 29.93 -10.78 1.89
C GLY A 382 30.50 -11.44 0.62
N GLY A 383 31.35 -10.71 -0.09
CA GLY A 383 32.08 -11.20 -1.26
C GLY A 383 33.12 -12.27 -0.88
N PRO A 384 33.48 -13.17 -1.81
CA PRO A 384 34.53 -14.15 -1.57
C PRO A 384 35.90 -13.45 -1.46
N GLY A 385 36.77 -13.95 -0.58
CA GLY A 385 38.18 -13.61 -0.59
C GLY A 385 38.88 -14.21 -1.81
N ALA A 386 39.86 -13.50 -2.36
CA ALA A 386 40.64 -13.99 -3.49
C ALA A 386 41.59 -15.13 -3.05
N ASN A 387 41.89 -16.06 -3.96
CA ASN A 387 42.87 -17.12 -3.67
C ASN A 387 44.29 -16.53 -3.62
N GLY A 388 45.17 -17.15 -2.82
CA GLY A 388 46.59 -16.83 -2.84
C GLY A 388 47.25 -17.28 -4.14
N ALA A 389 48.35 -16.62 -4.51
CA ALA A 389 49.15 -16.99 -5.66
C ALA A 389 49.80 -18.35 -5.43
N LYS A 390 49.92 -19.12 -6.52
CA LYS A 390 50.64 -20.39 -6.50
C LYS A 390 52.12 -20.16 -6.15
N GLY A 391 52.65 -21.00 -5.27
CA GLY A 391 54.08 -20.99 -4.94
C GLY A 391 54.95 -21.23 -6.18
N GLU A 392 56.15 -20.65 -6.19
CA GLU A 392 57.13 -20.89 -7.25
C GLU A 392 57.51 -22.37 -7.28
N LYS A 393 57.62 -22.95 -8.49
CA LYS A 393 58.06 -24.33 -8.63
C LYS A 393 59.49 -24.46 -8.08
N GLY A 394 59.75 -25.54 -7.34
CA GLY A 394 61.09 -25.91 -6.96
C GLY A 394 61.97 -26.12 -8.18
N ALA A 395 63.27 -25.82 -8.06
CA ALA A 395 64.23 -26.16 -9.10
C ALA A 395 64.23 -27.68 -9.31
N ASP A 396 64.25 -28.13 -10.56
CA ASP A 396 64.33 -29.56 -10.83
C ASP A 396 65.68 -30.10 -10.34
N GLY A 397 65.67 -31.32 -9.77
CA GLY A 397 66.89 -31.98 -9.34
C GLY A 397 67.74 -32.39 -10.54
N SER A 398 69.06 -32.25 -10.44
CA SER A 398 69.96 -32.68 -11.51
C SER A 398 70.21 -34.18 -11.39
N ASN A 399 69.96 -34.93 -12.45
CA ASN A 399 70.28 -36.36 -12.44
C ASN A 399 71.80 -36.60 -12.41
N ALA A 400 72.22 -37.77 -11.93
CA ALA A 400 73.63 -38.12 -11.81
C ALA A 400 74.37 -38.10 -13.16
N GLU A 401 73.70 -38.45 -14.26
CA GLU A 401 74.28 -38.52 -15.60
C GLU A 401 74.76 -37.15 -16.10
N GLU A 402 73.97 -36.10 -15.87
CA GLU A 402 74.30 -34.73 -16.29
C GLU A 402 75.46 -34.17 -15.48
N LYS A 403 75.52 -34.44 -14.17
CA LYS A 403 76.66 -34.07 -13.30
C LYS A 403 77.95 -34.78 -13.72
N MET A 404 77.85 -36.06 -14.11
CA MET A 404 78.99 -36.84 -14.61
C MET A 404 79.54 -36.26 -15.93
N LYS A 405 78.68 -35.84 -16.85
CA LYS A 405 79.09 -35.16 -18.10
C LYS A 405 79.81 -33.83 -17.84
N LEU A 406 79.46 -33.13 -16.76
CA LEU A 406 80.10 -31.88 -16.33
C LEU A 406 81.37 -32.08 -15.49
N GLY A 407 81.76 -33.34 -15.21
CA GLY A 407 82.97 -33.66 -14.45
C GLY A 407 82.87 -33.39 -12.94
N ILE A 408 81.65 -33.29 -12.41
CA ILE A 408 81.38 -33.02 -10.99
C ILE A 408 81.06 -34.36 -10.31
N TYR A 409 82.07 -34.98 -9.70
CA TYR A 409 81.95 -36.28 -9.05
C TYR A 409 82.48 -36.25 -7.61
N SER A 410 81.79 -36.96 -6.72
CA SER A 410 82.11 -36.97 -5.28
C SER A 410 83.35 -37.81 -4.96
N LYS A 411 83.58 -38.88 -5.73
CA LYS A 411 84.77 -39.74 -5.63
C LYS A 411 85.18 -40.24 -7.01
N ASN A 412 86.48 -40.23 -7.30
CA ASN A 412 87.08 -40.84 -8.48
C ASN A 412 87.98 -41.98 -8.03
N TYR A 413 87.66 -43.20 -8.46
CA TYR A 413 88.48 -44.37 -8.19
C TYR A 413 89.28 -44.70 -9.44
N THR A 414 90.60 -44.59 -9.35
CA THR A 414 91.50 -44.98 -10.44
C THR A 414 92.09 -46.35 -10.14
N PHE A 415 91.72 -47.33 -10.95
CA PHE A 415 92.32 -48.66 -10.88
C PHE A 415 93.35 -48.78 -11.99
N THR A 416 94.59 -49.14 -11.64
CA THR A 416 95.68 -49.28 -12.62
C THR A 416 95.84 -50.71 -13.15
N LYS A 417 94.98 -51.65 -12.71
CA LYS A 417 94.94 -53.08 -13.08
C LYS A 417 93.49 -53.60 -13.05
N GLY A 418 93.10 -54.48 -13.98
CA GLY A 418 91.71 -54.97 -14.17
C GLY A 418 91.24 -55.99 -13.13
N ILE A 419 89.91 -56.15 -12.95
CA ILE A 419 89.25 -56.78 -11.79
C ILE A 419 88.34 -57.97 -12.19
N GLU A 420 88.27 -59.02 -11.36
CA GLU A 420 87.21 -60.04 -11.40
C GLU A 420 86.47 -60.05 -10.06
N THR A 421 85.16 -59.76 -10.07
CA THR A 421 84.29 -59.74 -8.89
C THR A 421 82.90 -60.22 -9.28
N ASP A 422 82.28 -61.00 -8.40
CA ASP A 422 80.91 -61.49 -8.49
C ASP A 422 79.88 -60.42 -8.05
N SER A 423 80.33 -59.33 -7.40
CA SER A 423 79.51 -58.15 -7.10
C SER A 423 80.38 -56.90 -6.91
N LEU A 424 80.43 -56.04 -7.93
CA LEU A 424 81.18 -54.77 -7.89
C LEU A 424 80.73 -53.86 -6.74
N GLU A 425 79.45 -53.89 -6.39
CA GLU A 425 78.86 -53.06 -5.33
C GLU A 425 79.40 -53.42 -3.94
N ARG A 426 79.54 -54.72 -3.61
CA ARG A 426 80.11 -55.18 -2.32
C ARG A 426 81.57 -54.79 -2.15
N SER A 427 82.35 -54.83 -3.23
CA SER A 427 83.77 -54.48 -3.20
C SER A 427 83.99 -52.98 -2.95
N LEU A 428 83.02 -52.12 -3.28
CA LEU A 428 83.09 -50.66 -3.11
C LEU A 428 82.48 -50.18 -1.78
N LEU A 429 81.63 -50.97 -1.12
CA LEU A 429 80.95 -50.59 0.13
C LEU A 429 81.83 -50.72 1.39
N LEU A 430 83.00 -51.36 1.30
CA LEU A 430 83.87 -51.61 2.46
C LEU A 430 84.77 -50.42 2.86
N THR A 431 84.71 -49.28 2.15
CA THR A 431 85.67 -48.19 2.35
C THR A 431 85.22 -47.04 3.27
N ASP A 432 83.97 -47.01 3.73
CA ASP A 432 83.46 -45.79 4.37
C ASP A 432 83.56 -45.76 5.91
N ASP A 433 84.02 -46.82 6.61
CA ASP A 433 84.07 -46.78 8.09
C ASP A 433 85.30 -47.36 8.79
N TYR A 434 86.27 -48.00 8.11
CA TYR A 434 87.46 -48.51 8.83
C TYR A 434 88.75 -48.54 7.98
N SER A 435 89.75 -47.83 8.50
CA SER A 435 91.19 -47.93 8.25
C SER A 435 91.78 -47.26 7.00
N ASN A 436 92.65 -46.27 7.28
CA ASN A 436 93.61 -45.59 6.39
C ASN A 436 94.75 -46.51 5.89
N ASP A 437 94.48 -47.79 5.67
CA ASP A 437 95.46 -48.73 5.17
C ASP A 437 94.80 -49.61 4.10
N VAL A 438 94.40 -48.96 3.00
CA VAL A 438 94.05 -49.65 1.77
C VAL A 438 95.36 -50.18 1.18
N ASN A 439 95.85 -51.27 1.78
CA ASN A 439 96.80 -52.16 1.13
C ASN A 439 96.29 -52.41 -0.27
N GLU A 440 97.12 -52.05 -1.25
CA GLU A 440 96.97 -52.32 -2.68
C GLU A 440 96.20 -53.64 -2.89
N GLN A 441 94.91 -53.54 -3.21
CA GLN A 441 94.16 -54.72 -3.64
C GLN A 441 94.72 -55.11 -5.01
N LYS A 442 95.61 -56.09 -5.00
CA LYS A 442 96.32 -56.59 -6.18
C LYS A 442 95.39 -57.53 -6.93
N PHE A 443 94.91 -57.06 -8.07
CA PHE A 443 94.23 -57.89 -9.04
C PHE A 443 95.22 -58.76 -9.82
N TYR A 444 94.80 -60.00 -10.10
CA TYR A 444 95.49 -60.90 -11.01
C TYR A 444 94.54 -61.25 -12.14
N THR A 445 95.03 -61.24 -13.38
CA THR A 445 94.24 -61.67 -14.53
C THR A 445 94.04 -63.18 -14.45
N ALA A 446 92.80 -63.66 -14.48
CA ALA A 446 92.53 -65.08 -14.69
C ALA A 446 92.83 -65.45 -16.15
N ASP A 447 94.12 -65.55 -16.49
CA ASP A 447 94.55 -66.29 -17.68
C ASP A 447 95.18 -67.60 -17.25
N SER A 448 94.30 -68.57 -17.02
CA SER A 448 94.69 -69.98 -16.94
C SER A 448 94.83 -70.53 -18.35
N ARG A 449 95.89 -70.12 -19.08
CA ARG A 449 96.67 -70.96 -20.01
C ARG A 449 97.72 -70.13 -20.78
N TYR A 450 98.99 -70.35 -20.42
CA TYR A 450 100.17 -70.24 -21.30
C TYR A 450 100.48 -68.89 -21.98
N CYS A 451 101.29 -68.05 -21.33
CA CYS A 451 102.27 -67.22 -22.04
C CYS A 451 103.45 -66.84 -21.13
N SER A 452 104.59 -67.54 -21.27
CA SER A 452 105.76 -67.38 -20.40
C SER A 452 106.79 -66.34 -20.87
N SER A 453 106.48 -65.47 -21.84
CA SER A 453 107.47 -64.46 -22.28
C SER A 453 106.93 -63.18 -22.93
N CYS A 454 105.62 -62.95 -23.02
CA CYS A 454 105.10 -61.69 -23.58
C CYS A 454 103.85 -61.22 -22.83
N CYS A 455 104.00 -60.86 -21.56
CA CYS A 455 102.99 -60.01 -20.91
C CYS A 455 103.25 -58.57 -21.34
N THR A 456 102.73 -58.17 -22.50
CA THR A 456 102.48 -56.76 -22.75
C THR A 456 101.45 -56.31 -21.73
N TYR A 457 101.92 -55.59 -20.70
CA TYR A 457 101.05 -55.01 -19.69
C TYR A 457 100.19 -53.94 -20.35
N TYR A 458 98.98 -54.31 -20.74
CA TYR A 458 97.95 -53.33 -21.05
C TYR A 458 97.54 -52.70 -19.71
N ARG A 459 98.07 -51.51 -19.44
CA ARG A 459 97.61 -50.67 -18.34
C ARG A 459 96.25 -50.12 -18.74
N SER A 460 95.19 -50.80 -18.33
CA SER A 460 93.84 -50.28 -18.42
C SER A 460 93.56 -49.48 -17.16
N GLU A 461 93.40 -48.17 -17.31
CA GLU A 461 92.91 -47.31 -16.24
C GLU A 461 91.40 -47.31 -16.28
N ILE A 462 90.78 -47.90 -15.26
CA ILE A 462 89.33 -47.84 -15.10
C ILE A 462 89.06 -46.71 -14.10
N HIS A 463 88.37 -45.67 -14.59
CA HIS A 463 87.86 -44.58 -13.75
C HIS A 463 86.41 -44.90 -13.39
N LEU A 464 86.17 -45.29 -12.15
CA LEU A 464 84.81 -45.41 -11.64
C LEU A 464 84.41 -44.09 -11.01
N VAL A 465 83.39 -43.49 -11.60
CA VAL A 465 82.81 -42.22 -11.15
C VAL A 465 81.46 -42.53 -10.52
N LYS A 466 81.35 -42.32 -9.21
CA LYS A 466 80.06 -42.36 -8.51
C LYS A 466 79.61 -40.92 -8.25
N GLY A 467 78.36 -40.64 -8.55
CA GLY A 467 77.71 -39.36 -8.26
C GLY A 467 76.24 -39.62 -8.02
N ASP A 468 75.72 -39.07 -6.94
CA ASP A 468 74.27 -39.03 -6.71
C ASP A 468 73.71 -37.81 -7.43
N GLY A 469 72.46 -37.92 -7.90
CA GLY A 469 71.72 -36.77 -8.38
C GLY A 469 71.48 -35.78 -7.23
N ASP A 470 71.26 -34.51 -7.57
CA ASP A 470 70.79 -33.53 -6.59
C ASP A 470 69.28 -33.67 -6.43
N CYS A 471 68.80 -33.61 -5.19
CA CYS A 471 67.38 -33.40 -4.95
C CYS A 471 66.94 -32.07 -5.57
N GLY A 472 65.70 -32.01 -6.05
CA GLY A 472 65.11 -30.74 -6.48
C GLY A 472 65.14 -29.69 -5.36
N GLY A 473 65.25 -28.43 -5.76
CA GLY A 473 65.14 -27.31 -4.83
C GLY A 473 63.74 -27.23 -4.23
N ILE A 474 63.64 -26.73 -3.01
CA ILE A 474 62.36 -26.47 -2.36
C ILE A 474 61.64 -25.35 -3.14
N GLY A 475 60.38 -25.56 -3.51
CA GLY A 475 59.56 -24.53 -4.14
C GLY A 475 59.35 -23.31 -3.24
N GLY A 476 59.10 -22.15 -3.85
CA GLY A 476 58.75 -20.95 -3.10
C GLY A 476 57.38 -21.12 -2.40
N PRO A 477 57.17 -20.49 -1.23
CA PRO A 477 55.87 -20.55 -0.56
C PRO A 477 54.80 -19.91 -1.43
N GLY A 478 53.63 -20.55 -1.51
CA GLY A 478 52.42 -19.92 -2.06
C GLY A 478 51.91 -18.81 -1.15
N GLY A 479 51.08 -17.93 -1.70
CA GLY A 479 50.39 -16.90 -0.92
C GLY A 479 49.22 -17.46 -0.12
N PHE A 480 48.87 -16.78 0.96
CA PHE A 480 47.67 -17.08 1.73
C PHE A 480 46.41 -16.66 0.96
N GLY A 481 45.30 -17.38 1.14
CA GLY A 481 44.01 -16.92 0.63
C GLY A 481 43.50 -15.72 1.43
N GLY A 482 42.82 -14.79 0.74
CA GLY A 482 42.21 -13.63 1.37
C GLY A 482 41.04 -14.00 2.27
N GLU A 483 40.82 -13.21 3.32
CA GLU A 483 39.68 -13.39 4.22
C GLU A 483 38.34 -13.21 3.51
N ALA A 484 37.29 -13.83 4.06
CA ALA A 484 35.94 -13.64 3.57
C ALA A 484 35.45 -12.21 3.81
N GLY A 485 34.67 -11.66 2.86
CA GLY A 485 33.94 -10.42 3.10
C GLY A 485 32.92 -10.61 4.22
N LEU A 486 32.76 -9.58 5.05
CA LEU A 486 31.75 -9.57 6.10
C LEU A 486 30.35 -9.44 5.48
N GLY A 487 29.37 -10.12 6.06
CA GLY A 487 27.97 -9.89 5.70
C GLY A 487 27.47 -8.55 6.23
N GLY A 488 26.55 -7.93 5.48
CA GLY A 488 25.90 -6.70 5.88
C GLY A 488 24.94 -6.88 7.05
N LEU A 489 24.62 -5.78 7.73
CA LEU A 489 23.61 -5.76 8.78
C LEU A 489 22.21 -5.65 8.19
N PRO A 490 21.19 -6.28 8.80
CA PRO A 490 19.82 -6.12 8.35
C PRO A 490 19.25 -4.77 8.78
N GLY A 491 18.33 -4.23 7.99
CA GLY A 491 17.57 -3.02 8.34
C GLY A 491 16.60 -3.26 9.49
N GLU A 492 16.08 -2.18 10.06
CA GLU A 492 15.01 -2.23 11.05
C GLU A 492 13.64 -2.36 10.37
N GLN A 493 12.67 -2.99 11.04
CA GLN A 493 11.33 -3.16 10.51
C GLN A 493 10.32 -2.80 11.59
N GLU A 494 9.46 -1.84 11.30
CA GLU A 494 8.40 -1.39 12.20
C GLU A 494 7.08 -1.28 11.42
N LEU A 495 6.00 -1.75 12.02
CA LEU A 495 4.65 -1.60 11.48
C LEU A 495 3.70 -1.20 12.60
N VAL A 496 3.06 -0.04 12.44
CA VAL A 496 2.05 0.46 13.35
C VAL A 496 0.67 0.13 12.80
N GLU A 497 0.02 -0.85 13.42
CA GLU A 497 -1.33 -1.31 13.10
C GLU A 497 -2.35 -0.61 14.02
N LEU A 498 -3.14 0.31 13.47
CA LEU A 498 -4.05 1.14 14.27
C LEU A 498 -5.39 0.48 14.58
N ARG A 499 -5.84 -0.51 13.77
CA ARG A 499 -7.13 -1.18 13.95
C ARG A 499 -7.10 -2.65 13.57
N ASP A 500 -6.81 -2.97 12.31
CA ASP A 500 -6.81 -4.34 11.81
C ASP A 500 -5.39 -4.92 11.79
N SER A 501 -5.25 -6.22 12.05
CA SER A 501 -3.95 -6.90 11.90
C SER A 501 -3.58 -7.02 10.43
N SER A 502 -2.34 -6.69 10.09
CA SER A 502 -1.86 -6.70 8.71
C SER A 502 -1.60 -8.11 8.18
N GLN A 503 -1.21 -9.04 9.06
CA GLN A 503 -0.70 -10.36 8.68
C GLN A 503 0.51 -10.33 7.71
N ILE A 504 1.16 -9.17 7.54
CA ILE A 504 2.32 -9.01 6.67
C ILE A 504 3.48 -9.86 7.19
N LYS A 505 4.18 -10.54 6.27
CA LYS A 505 5.37 -11.32 6.62
C LYS A 505 6.61 -10.45 6.54
N PHE A 506 7.45 -10.58 7.55
CA PHE A 506 8.70 -9.86 7.67
C PHE A 506 9.86 -10.83 7.72
N GLU A 507 10.90 -10.58 6.92
CA GLU A 507 12.15 -11.31 6.94
C GLU A 507 13.32 -10.36 7.25
N ARG A 508 14.11 -10.76 8.24
CA ARG A 508 15.25 -10.00 8.74
C ARG A 508 16.36 -10.94 9.15
N GLN A 509 17.38 -11.04 8.32
CA GLN A 509 18.55 -11.89 8.53
C GLN A 509 19.84 -11.10 8.36
N VAL A 510 20.82 -11.37 9.21
CA VAL A 510 22.18 -10.85 9.03
C VAL A 510 22.79 -11.48 7.78
N GLY A 511 23.49 -10.69 6.98
CA GLY A 511 24.17 -11.18 5.79
C GLY A 511 25.17 -12.27 6.16
N VAL A 512 25.23 -13.33 5.33
CA VAL A 512 26.20 -14.40 5.53
C VAL A 512 27.60 -13.92 5.13
N MET A 513 28.63 -14.38 5.84
CA MET A 513 30.02 -14.15 5.42
C MET A 513 30.28 -14.74 4.02
N GLY A 514 31.24 -14.13 3.32
CA GLY A 514 31.79 -14.69 2.09
C GLY A 514 32.52 -16.00 2.34
N THR A 515 33.06 -16.59 1.27
CA THR A 515 33.98 -17.73 1.40
C THR A 515 35.41 -17.22 1.49
N ARG A 516 36.22 -17.82 2.38
CA ARG A 516 37.67 -17.54 2.44
C ARG A 516 38.35 -18.03 1.16
N GLY A 517 39.30 -17.25 0.67
CA GLY A 517 40.17 -17.67 -0.43
C GLY A 517 40.97 -18.91 -0.05
N ARG A 518 41.29 -19.75 -1.03
CA ARG A 518 42.11 -20.93 -0.82
C ARG A 518 43.61 -20.57 -0.80
N MET A 519 44.36 -21.32 -0.01
CA MET A 519 45.82 -21.38 -0.10
C MET A 519 46.19 -22.45 -1.12
N ASP A 520 46.83 -22.06 -2.21
CA ASP A 520 47.30 -23.00 -3.22
C ASP A 520 48.65 -23.58 -2.79
N LEU A 521 48.58 -24.75 -2.14
CA LEU A 521 49.76 -25.54 -1.81
C LEU A 521 50.19 -26.33 -3.05
N VAL A 522 51.46 -26.20 -3.42
CA VAL A 522 52.07 -27.05 -4.45
C VAL A 522 52.20 -28.46 -3.86
N THR A 523 51.42 -29.41 -4.37
CA THR A 523 51.62 -30.83 -4.09
C THR A 523 52.93 -31.26 -4.76
N LEU A 524 53.83 -31.86 -3.96
CA LEU A 524 55.03 -32.51 -4.45
C LEU A 524 54.59 -33.79 -5.20
N ASP A 525 54.80 -33.81 -6.51
CA ASP A 525 54.69 -35.02 -7.35
C ASP A 525 56.04 -35.72 -7.46
#